data_AF-A0A5D8YG41-F1
#
_entry.id   AF-A0A5D8YG41-F1
#
_cell.length_a   1.000
_cell.length_b   1.000
_cell.length_c   1.000
_cell.angle_alpha   90.00
_cell.angle_beta   90.00
_cell.angle_gamma   90.00
#
_symmetry.space_group_name_H-M   'P 1'
#
loop_
_entity.id
_entity.type
_entity.pdbx_description
1 polymer ?
#
loop_
_entity_poly.entity_id
_entity_poly.type
_entity_poly.pdbx_seq_one_letter_code
_entity_poly.pdbx_strand_id
1 'polypeptide(L)'
;MKTKKIVLIPVLLYILVVILASCEKEVKVTGKPSPLVSVEDVRALYKDSPHTITTEDLTGANYISGIVISDPANGNAPDGLVIMQSYRRKQLRGIALALGADAAQYNAGDSIVVKITGGTLDRVNGTLQISGISEVTKVSSNNPQKVNLATTTFTGLINNMKTYESTLVQLKSAIVANPETGLTYAGDVDISDWSNIVTLHTAASASFASEVLPDMGDYTGIPIFQTVGSETKLVLLLRSIDDVVGQTLEPHHPDQLYANFPETWENGIPPLKTGNAGTSALFPTGEWLMTNMYPIKSNNITVSKHGTYTVMIAANQETSLTMNFNLPYGASKFSFYYGAPVPGSDNKDLPNRLIAEYSQDSGTTWTALGPELQVTDVNTFYYQEYILDIKGPVRFRIHKLKTGDRLSIDDIAVYQN
;
A
#
# COMPACT_ATOMS: atom_id res chain seq x y z
N MET A 1 -78.60 -1.05 -17.11
CA MET A 1 -77.21 -0.80 -16.65
C MET A 1 -77.09 -0.99 -15.14
N LYS A 2 -77.05 -2.24 -14.68
CA LYS A 2 -76.90 -2.64 -13.27
C LYS A 2 -76.20 -3.99 -13.27
N THR A 3 -74.91 -4.07 -12.90
CA THR A 3 -74.23 -5.31 -12.41
C THR A 3 -72.72 -5.17 -12.18
N LYS A 4 -72.02 -4.14 -12.66
CA LYS A 4 -70.53 -4.12 -12.58
C LYS A 4 -69.92 -3.72 -11.21
N LYS A 5 -70.69 -3.16 -10.26
CA LYS A 5 -70.15 -2.68 -8.96
C LYS A 5 -70.25 -3.69 -7.80
N ILE A 6 -71.00 -4.80 -7.95
CA ILE A 6 -71.23 -5.75 -6.84
C ILE A 6 -70.11 -6.82 -6.75
N VAL A 7 -69.38 -7.09 -7.83
CA VAL A 7 -68.27 -8.07 -7.85
C VAL A 7 -66.94 -7.45 -7.44
N LEU A 8 -66.78 -6.12 -7.54
CA LEU A 8 -65.50 -5.46 -7.27
C LEU A 8 -65.15 -5.41 -5.78
N ILE A 9 -66.16 -5.27 -4.91
CA ILE A 9 -66.00 -5.17 -3.45
C ILE A 9 -65.52 -6.50 -2.82
N PRO A 10 -66.11 -7.67 -3.10
CA PRO A 10 -65.60 -8.93 -2.54
C PRO A 10 -64.22 -9.31 -3.09
N VAL A 11 -63.89 -8.93 -4.33
CA VAL A 11 -62.55 -9.15 -4.91
C VAL A 11 -61.51 -8.26 -4.23
N LEU A 12 -61.81 -6.99 -3.96
CA LEU A 12 -60.90 -6.10 -3.23
C LEU A 12 -60.69 -6.57 -1.78
N LEU A 13 -61.75 -7.06 -1.13
CA LEU A 13 -61.67 -7.61 0.22
C LEU A 13 -60.83 -8.90 0.27
N TYR A 14 -60.96 -9.75 -0.74
CA TYR A 14 -60.17 -10.98 -0.87
C TYR A 14 -58.68 -10.68 -1.12
N ILE A 15 -58.38 -9.69 -1.98
CA ILE A 15 -57.00 -9.23 -2.21
C ILE A 15 -56.39 -8.65 -0.93
N LEU A 16 -57.16 -7.88 -0.15
CA LEU A 16 -56.69 -7.33 1.14
C LEU A 16 -56.37 -8.43 2.17
N VAL A 17 -57.18 -9.50 2.20
CA VAL A 17 -56.93 -10.68 3.07
C VAL A 17 -55.69 -11.47 2.63
N VAL A 18 -55.43 -11.59 1.33
CA VAL A 18 -54.22 -12.25 0.80
C VAL A 18 -52.95 -11.43 1.12
N ILE A 19 -53.03 -10.10 1.08
CA ILE A 19 -51.90 -9.21 1.45
C ILE A 19 -51.60 -9.29 2.95
N LEU A 20 -52.62 -9.39 3.82
CA LEU A 20 -52.44 -9.51 5.27
C LEU A 20 -52.02 -10.91 5.73
N ALA A 21 -52.24 -11.95 4.91
CA ALA A 21 -51.80 -13.32 5.17
C ALA A 21 -50.36 -13.61 4.68
N SER A 22 -49.72 -12.67 3.97
CA SER A 22 -48.32 -12.77 3.54
C SER A 22 -47.35 -12.35 4.64
N CYS A 23 -47.54 -12.88 5.86
CA CYS A 23 -46.48 -12.86 6.86
C CYS A 23 -45.50 -13.97 6.46
N GLU A 24 -44.39 -13.59 5.82
CA GLU A 24 -43.28 -14.50 5.56
C GLU A 24 -42.87 -15.12 6.90
N LYS A 25 -42.92 -16.46 7.01
CA LYS A 25 -42.46 -17.12 8.23
C LYS A 25 -41.02 -16.70 8.44
N GLU A 26 -40.73 -16.01 9.55
CA GLU A 26 -39.36 -15.79 10.00
C GLU A 26 -38.67 -17.16 10.06
N VAL A 27 -37.79 -17.42 9.08
CA VAL A 27 -36.88 -18.55 9.14
C VAL A 27 -35.92 -18.20 10.25
N LYS A 28 -36.19 -18.69 11.47
CA LYS A 28 -35.23 -18.59 12.57
C LYS A 28 -33.90 -19.12 12.07
N VAL A 29 -32.91 -18.24 11.96
CA VAL A 29 -31.54 -18.63 11.62
C VAL A 29 -31.05 -19.50 12.77
N THR A 30 -31.06 -20.83 12.57
CA THR A 30 -30.69 -21.84 13.57
C THR A 30 -29.19 -22.09 13.66
N GLY A 31 -28.38 -21.36 12.88
CA GLY A 31 -26.92 -21.48 12.92
C GLY A 31 -26.34 -20.94 14.22
N LYS A 32 -25.52 -21.73 14.91
CA LYS A 32 -24.71 -21.25 16.03
C LYS A 32 -23.71 -20.22 15.48
N PRO A 33 -23.63 -18.99 16.03
CA PRO A 33 -22.61 -18.03 15.65
C PRO A 33 -21.21 -18.62 15.76
N SER A 34 -20.31 -18.22 14.86
CA SER A 34 -18.92 -18.68 14.90
C SER A 34 -18.30 -18.30 16.24
N PRO A 35 -17.53 -19.19 16.90
CA PRO A 35 -16.83 -18.84 18.13
C PRO A 35 -15.67 -17.86 17.88
N LEU A 36 -15.31 -17.62 16.61
CA LEU A 36 -14.22 -16.74 16.19
C LEU A 36 -14.77 -15.39 15.73
N VAL A 37 -14.19 -14.31 16.27
CA VAL A 37 -14.46 -12.94 15.86
C VAL A 37 -13.27 -12.35 15.08
N SER A 38 -13.49 -11.27 14.34
CA SER A 38 -12.40 -10.57 13.67
C SER A 38 -11.67 -9.65 14.65
N VAL A 39 -10.36 -9.45 14.43
CA VAL A 39 -9.57 -8.49 15.22
C VAL A 39 -10.12 -7.06 15.05
N GLU A 40 -10.71 -6.72 13.90
CA GLU A 40 -11.38 -5.42 13.71
C GLU A 40 -12.54 -5.20 14.69
N ASP A 41 -13.43 -6.19 14.81
CA ASP A 41 -14.57 -6.09 15.71
C ASP A 41 -14.11 -5.97 17.18
N VAL A 42 -13.03 -6.67 17.56
CA VAL A 42 -12.45 -6.55 18.91
C VAL A 42 -11.86 -5.16 19.13
N ARG A 43 -11.06 -4.64 18.19
CA ARG A 43 -10.49 -3.28 18.26
C ARG A 43 -11.59 -2.22 18.39
N ALA A 44 -12.73 -2.42 17.73
CA ALA A 44 -13.86 -1.51 17.77
C ALA A 44 -14.52 -1.39 19.16
N LEU A 45 -14.28 -2.35 20.08
CA LEU A 45 -14.75 -2.27 21.47
C LEU A 45 -14.03 -1.19 22.28
N TYR A 46 -12.79 -0.83 21.92
CA TYR A 46 -12.05 0.20 22.64
C TYR A 46 -12.62 1.60 22.36
N LYS A 47 -13.04 2.29 23.43
CA LYS A 47 -13.61 3.65 23.41
C LYS A 47 -12.83 4.59 24.34
N ASP A 48 -11.52 4.63 24.15
CA ASP A 48 -10.59 5.50 24.91
C ASP A 48 -10.57 5.24 26.43
N SER A 49 -10.94 4.03 26.83
CA SER A 49 -10.85 3.54 28.20
C SER A 49 -10.75 2.02 28.21
N PRO A 50 -10.20 1.41 29.27
CA PRO A 50 -10.10 -0.04 29.39
C PRO A 50 -11.48 -0.70 29.28
N HIS A 51 -11.59 -1.73 28.44
CA HIS A 51 -12.84 -2.48 28.23
C HIS A 51 -12.65 -3.97 28.55
N THR A 52 -13.47 -4.54 29.41
CA THR A 52 -13.47 -6.00 29.66
C THR A 52 -14.28 -6.69 28.58
N ILE A 53 -13.66 -7.60 27.83
CA ILE A 53 -14.28 -8.29 26.70
C ILE A 53 -15.24 -9.36 27.21
N THR A 54 -16.52 -9.24 26.85
CA THR A 54 -17.57 -10.21 27.18
C THR A 54 -18.04 -10.98 25.95
N THR A 55 -18.78 -12.06 26.17
CA THR A 55 -19.42 -12.82 25.08
C THR A 55 -20.49 -12.02 24.36
N GLU A 56 -21.19 -11.15 25.08
CA GLU A 56 -22.27 -10.30 24.61
C GLU A 56 -21.73 -9.26 23.62
N ASP A 57 -20.57 -8.66 23.92
CA ASP A 57 -19.87 -7.71 23.03
C ASP A 57 -19.62 -8.28 21.63
N LEU A 58 -19.40 -9.60 21.56
CA LEU A 58 -18.94 -10.30 20.36
C LEU A 58 -19.97 -11.28 19.81
N THR A 59 -21.27 -11.10 20.12
CA THR A 59 -22.38 -11.93 19.62
C THR A 59 -22.19 -13.44 19.86
N GLY A 60 -21.60 -13.81 21.00
CA GLY A 60 -21.32 -15.19 21.39
C GLY A 60 -19.95 -15.73 20.97
N ALA A 61 -19.14 -14.94 20.26
CA ALA A 61 -17.76 -15.31 19.96
C ALA A 61 -16.86 -15.14 21.19
N ASN A 62 -15.83 -15.97 21.29
CA ASN A 62 -14.92 -16.03 22.43
C ASN A 62 -13.44 -15.93 22.04
N TYR A 63 -13.15 -16.12 20.76
CA TYR A 63 -11.79 -16.34 20.28
C TYR A 63 -11.44 -15.41 19.12
N ILE A 64 -10.16 -15.11 19.00
CA ILE A 64 -9.54 -14.62 17.75
C ILE A 64 -8.52 -15.64 17.26
N SER A 65 -8.18 -15.57 15.99
CA SER A 65 -7.17 -16.43 15.36
C SER A 65 -6.30 -15.61 14.42
N GLY A 66 -5.01 -15.89 14.33
CA GLY A 66 -4.12 -15.18 13.39
C GLY A 66 -2.69 -15.69 13.44
N ILE A 67 -1.80 -14.96 12.77
CA ILE A 67 -0.38 -15.29 12.66
C ILE A 67 0.42 -14.30 13.50
N VAL A 68 1.31 -14.82 14.34
CA VAL A 68 2.28 -14.05 15.11
C VAL A 68 3.28 -13.41 14.16
N ILE A 69 3.54 -12.12 14.35
CA ILE A 69 4.49 -11.34 13.53
C ILE A 69 5.62 -10.73 14.36
N SER A 70 5.45 -10.58 15.68
CA SER A 70 6.56 -10.21 16.56
C SER A 70 7.64 -11.29 16.58
N ASP A 71 8.90 -10.88 16.63
CA ASP A 71 10.04 -11.78 16.68
C ASP A 71 10.91 -11.51 17.91
N PRO A 72 10.67 -12.23 19.03
CA PRO A 72 11.48 -12.05 20.23
C PRO A 72 12.91 -12.59 20.06
N ALA A 73 13.19 -13.44 19.07
CA ALA A 73 14.52 -14.06 18.91
C ALA A 73 15.61 -13.03 18.58
N ASN A 74 15.23 -11.93 17.93
CA ASN A 74 16.13 -10.85 17.53
C ASN A 74 16.17 -9.68 18.53
N GLY A 75 15.45 -9.78 19.65
CA GLY A 75 15.59 -8.88 20.80
C GLY A 75 15.01 -7.47 20.62
N ASN A 76 14.21 -7.23 19.58
CA ASN A 76 13.51 -5.95 19.36
C ASN A 76 11.98 -6.02 19.54
N ALA A 77 11.43 -7.20 19.86
CA ALA A 77 10.02 -7.31 20.21
C ALA A 77 9.76 -6.68 21.58
N PRO A 78 8.61 -6.01 21.81
CA PRO A 78 8.28 -5.48 23.13
C PRO A 78 8.16 -6.59 24.18
N ASP A 79 8.77 -6.36 25.34
CA ASP A 79 8.80 -7.33 26.43
C ASP A 79 7.38 -7.77 26.86
N GLY A 80 7.20 -9.09 26.94
CA GLY A 80 5.96 -9.70 27.39
C GLY A 80 4.78 -9.58 26.43
N LEU A 81 4.99 -9.05 25.22
CA LEU A 81 3.97 -8.94 24.19
C LEU A 81 4.18 -9.95 23.06
N VAL A 82 3.08 -10.52 22.57
CA VAL A 82 3.01 -11.22 21.28
C VAL A 82 2.14 -10.40 20.36
N ILE A 83 2.68 -9.97 19.21
CA ILE A 83 1.91 -9.22 18.21
C ILE A 83 1.47 -10.19 17.13
N MET A 84 0.16 -10.22 16.87
CA MET A 84 -0.44 -11.06 15.84
C MET A 84 -1.29 -10.26 14.86
N GLN A 85 -1.41 -10.77 13.64
CA GLN A 85 -2.31 -10.24 12.61
C GLN A 85 -3.26 -11.30 12.06
N SER A 86 -4.47 -10.88 11.70
CA SER A 86 -5.53 -11.74 11.20
C SER A 86 -6.13 -11.16 9.92
N TYR A 87 -6.19 -11.97 8.86
CA TYR A 87 -6.91 -11.61 7.63
C TYR A 87 -8.34 -12.16 7.67
N ARG A 88 -9.32 -11.28 7.90
CA ARG A 88 -10.76 -11.64 7.87
C ARG A 88 -11.56 -10.53 7.21
N ARG A 89 -12.67 -10.88 6.56
CA ARG A 89 -13.55 -9.92 5.85
C ARG A 89 -12.78 -8.99 4.88
N LYS A 90 -11.77 -9.56 4.19
CA LYS A 90 -10.86 -8.85 3.27
C LYS A 90 -9.99 -7.77 3.91
N GLN A 91 -9.92 -7.70 5.24
CA GLN A 91 -9.11 -6.75 5.98
C GLN A 91 -8.05 -7.50 6.78
N LEU A 92 -6.82 -7.00 6.75
CA LEU A 92 -5.75 -7.42 7.65
C LEU A 92 -5.73 -6.46 8.85
N ARG A 93 -5.82 -7.01 10.06
CA ARG A 93 -5.78 -6.25 11.31
C ARG A 93 -4.90 -6.94 12.33
N GLY A 94 -4.24 -6.12 13.12
CA GLY A 94 -3.30 -6.54 14.14
C GLY A 94 -3.75 -6.22 15.55
N ILE A 95 -3.21 -6.96 16.51
CA ILE A 95 -3.39 -6.70 17.94
C ILE A 95 -2.19 -7.25 18.71
N ALA A 96 -1.79 -6.54 19.77
CA ALA A 96 -0.82 -7.03 20.74
C ALA A 96 -1.52 -7.82 21.85
N LEU A 97 -0.89 -8.91 22.29
CA LEU A 97 -1.33 -9.77 23.37
C LEU A 97 -0.34 -9.66 24.51
N ALA A 98 -0.78 -9.17 25.67
CA ALA A 98 0.05 -9.09 26.86
C ALA A 98 0.06 -10.44 27.58
N LEU A 99 1.07 -11.26 27.29
CA LEU A 99 1.23 -12.62 27.82
C LEU A 99 2.30 -12.71 28.91
N GLY A 100 3.04 -11.64 29.18
CA GLY A 100 4.15 -11.65 30.14
C GLY A 100 5.22 -12.66 29.73
N ALA A 101 5.75 -13.44 30.66
CA ALA A 101 6.81 -14.41 30.39
C ALA A 101 6.42 -15.47 29.33
N ASP A 102 5.12 -15.78 29.20
CA ASP A 102 4.63 -16.75 28.21
C ASP A 102 4.76 -16.27 26.77
N ALA A 103 5.00 -14.96 26.54
CA ALA A 103 5.24 -14.42 25.21
C ALA A 103 6.42 -15.11 24.50
N ALA A 104 7.44 -15.52 25.26
CA ALA A 104 8.63 -16.20 24.72
C ALA A 104 8.34 -17.59 24.11
N GLN A 105 7.13 -18.13 24.29
CA GLN A 105 6.72 -19.42 23.72
C GLN A 105 6.25 -19.32 22.26
N TYR A 106 6.06 -18.11 21.74
CA TYR A 106 5.47 -17.86 20.42
C TYR A 106 6.47 -17.14 19.51
N ASN A 107 6.66 -17.69 18.31
CA ASN A 107 7.59 -17.16 17.33
C ASN A 107 6.84 -16.58 16.12
N ALA A 108 7.51 -15.69 15.38
CA ALA A 108 6.98 -15.18 14.12
C ALA A 108 6.60 -16.33 13.17
N GLY A 109 5.42 -16.26 12.56
CA GLY A 109 4.86 -17.33 11.73
C GLY A 109 4.04 -18.38 12.49
N ASP A 110 4.01 -18.36 13.82
CA ASP A 110 3.09 -19.22 14.58
C ASP A 110 1.64 -18.81 14.33
N SER A 111 0.79 -19.78 14.00
CA SER A 111 -0.66 -19.58 13.98
C SER A 111 -1.22 -19.89 15.35
N ILE A 112 -1.92 -18.92 15.94
CA ILE A 112 -2.49 -19.03 17.28
C ILE A 112 -4.00 -18.78 17.27
N VAL A 113 -4.68 -19.45 18.19
CA VAL A 113 -6.07 -19.21 18.58
C VAL A 113 -6.07 -18.76 20.03
N VAL A 114 -6.65 -17.60 20.30
CA VAL A 114 -6.58 -16.92 21.59
C VAL A 114 -7.98 -16.76 22.14
N LYS A 115 -8.20 -17.19 23.38
CA LYS A 115 -9.44 -16.92 24.11
C LYS A 115 -9.35 -15.52 24.71
N ILE A 116 -10.22 -14.63 24.25
CA ILE A 116 -10.17 -13.20 24.60
C ILE A 116 -11.24 -12.78 25.61
N THR A 117 -12.30 -13.58 25.79
CA THR A 117 -13.36 -13.27 26.75
C THR A 117 -12.85 -13.36 28.19
N GLY A 118 -13.22 -12.37 29.01
CA GLY A 118 -12.66 -12.13 30.34
C GLY A 118 -11.35 -11.33 30.33
N GLY A 119 -10.71 -11.16 29.18
CA GLY A 119 -9.56 -10.28 29.03
C GLY A 119 -9.94 -8.80 28.99
N THR A 120 -8.95 -7.93 29.15
CA THR A 120 -9.11 -6.46 29.11
C THR A 120 -8.43 -5.91 27.86
N LEU A 121 -9.18 -5.20 27.04
CA LEU A 121 -8.68 -4.42 25.90
C LEU A 121 -8.36 -3.00 26.37
N ASP A 122 -7.11 -2.59 26.26
CA ASP A 122 -6.65 -1.28 26.72
C ASP A 122 -5.44 -0.78 25.93
N ARG A 123 -5.10 0.51 26.06
CA ARG A 123 -3.83 1.07 25.60
C ARG A 123 -2.83 1.16 26.74
N VAL A 124 -1.77 0.38 26.66
CA VAL A 124 -0.65 0.43 27.61
C VAL A 124 0.57 0.96 26.90
N ASN A 125 1.15 2.05 27.42
CA ASN A 125 2.25 2.80 26.78
C ASN A 125 1.93 3.13 25.31
N GLY A 126 0.68 3.50 25.03
CA GLY A 126 0.22 3.85 23.70
C GLY A 126 -0.26 2.66 22.86
N THR A 127 0.28 1.45 23.02
CA THR A 127 -0.07 0.29 22.19
C THR A 127 -1.42 -0.32 22.60
N LEU A 128 -2.33 -0.52 21.63
CA LEU A 128 -3.59 -1.24 21.87
C LEU A 128 -3.33 -2.74 22.03
N GLN A 129 -3.69 -3.28 23.19
CA GLN A 129 -3.40 -4.66 23.56
C GLN A 129 -4.51 -5.32 24.38
N ILE A 130 -4.49 -6.66 24.41
CA ILE A 130 -5.38 -7.46 25.25
C ILE A 130 -4.55 -8.10 26.37
N SER A 131 -4.92 -7.86 27.63
CA SER A 131 -4.36 -8.51 28.82
C SER A 131 -5.34 -9.46 29.48
N GLY A 132 -4.89 -10.25 30.47
CA GLY A 132 -5.77 -11.20 31.19
C GLY A 132 -6.22 -12.39 30.33
N ILE A 133 -5.43 -12.74 29.33
CA ILE A 133 -5.71 -13.86 28.42
C ILE A 133 -5.53 -15.17 29.18
N SER A 134 -6.58 -15.99 29.19
CA SER A 134 -6.60 -17.26 29.95
C SER A 134 -6.09 -18.46 29.16
N GLU A 135 -6.10 -18.37 27.82
CA GLU A 135 -5.75 -19.49 26.95
C GLU A 135 -5.24 -19.01 25.59
N VAL A 136 -4.09 -19.55 25.17
CA VAL A 136 -3.53 -19.38 23.84
C VAL A 136 -3.10 -20.74 23.32
N THR A 137 -3.73 -21.19 22.23
CA THR A 137 -3.40 -22.46 21.58
C THR A 137 -2.63 -22.20 20.30
N LYS A 138 -1.41 -22.75 20.19
CA LYS A 138 -0.66 -22.80 18.93
C LYS A 138 -1.22 -23.91 18.04
N VAL A 139 -1.58 -23.55 16.81
CA VAL A 139 -2.18 -24.45 15.80
C VAL A 139 -1.15 -24.97 14.81
N SER A 140 -0.24 -24.10 14.37
CA SER A 140 0.84 -24.44 13.43
C SER A 140 1.98 -23.42 13.53
N SER A 141 3.10 -23.68 12.87
CA SER A 141 4.31 -22.84 12.87
C SER A 141 4.79 -22.55 11.45
N ASN A 142 5.66 -21.55 11.30
CA ASN A 142 6.31 -21.17 10.04
C ASN A 142 5.32 -20.79 8.91
N ASN A 143 4.19 -20.20 9.26
CA ASN A 143 3.21 -19.74 8.28
C ASN A 143 3.69 -18.45 7.59
N PRO A 144 3.34 -18.24 6.31
CA PRO A 144 3.60 -17.00 5.61
C PRO A 144 2.96 -15.79 6.32
N GLN A 145 3.72 -14.71 6.41
CA GLN A 145 3.29 -13.48 7.04
C GLN A 145 2.97 -12.45 5.95
N LYS A 146 1.76 -11.89 6.01
CA LYS A 146 1.29 -10.97 4.97
C LYS A 146 1.68 -9.54 5.31
N VAL A 147 2.29 -8.82 4.37
CA VAL A 147 2.48 -7.37 4.44
C VAL A 147 1.14 -6.67 4.13
N ASN A 148 0.70 -5.79 5.02
CA ASN A 148 -0.56 -5.05 4.92
C ASN A 148 -0.47 -3.86 3.96
N LEU A 149 0.65 -3.14 4.02
CA LEU A 149 0.95 -1.97 3.22
C LEU A 149 2.40 -2.06 2.75
N ALA A 150 2.64 -1.90 1.44
CA ALA A 150 3.97 -1.69 0.88
C ALA A 150 3.93 -0.40 0.06
N THR A 151 4.74 0.60 0.41
CA THR A 151 4.61 1.95 -0.16
C THR A 151 5.93 2.70 -0.19
N THR A 152 6.11 3.56 -1.20
CA THR A 152 7.22 4.52 -1.34
C THR A 152 6.83 5.93 -0.90
N THR A 153 5.57 6.12 -0.46
CA THR A 153 5.09 7.32 0.23
C THR A 153 4.46 6.94 1.56
N PHE A 154 4.88 7.59 2.64
CA PHE A 154 4.46 7.27 4.00
C PHE A 154 3.11 7.89 4.36
N THR A 155 2.59 8.79 3.52
CA THR A 155 1.28 9.45 3.70
C THR A 155 0.16 8.46 4.00
N GLY A 156 0.14 7.31 3.29
CA GLY A 156 -0.86 6.26 3.50
C GLY A 156 -0.82 5.67 4.91
N LEU A 157 0.39 5.42 5.44
CA LEU A 157 0.60 4.94 6.81
C LEU A 157 0.20 6.00 7.83
N ILE A 158 0.69 7.23 7.68
CA ILE A 158 0.50 8.34 8.62
C ILE A 158 -0.97 8.75 8.72
N ASN A 159 -1.70 8.79 7.60
CA ASN A 159 -3.12 9.14 7.63
C ASN A 159 -4.01 8.01 8.19
N ASN A 160 -3.48 6.79 8.32
CA ASN A 160 -4.25 5.61 8.71
C ASN A 160 -3.55 4.79 9.80
N MET A 161 -2.81 5.43 10.71
CA MET A 161 -1.97 4.73 11.71
C MET A 161 -2.74 3.67 12.52
N LYS A 162 -3.96 3.97 12.95
CA LYS A 162 -4.81 3.03 13.70
C LYS A 162 -5.21 1.79 12.88
N THR A 163 -5.21 1.88 11.56
CA THR A 163 -5.52 0.75 10.66
C THR A 163 -4.32 -0.19 10.55
N TYR A 164 -3.11 0.37 10.55
CA TYR A 164 -1.86 -0.36 10.33
C TYR A 164 -1.13 -0.76 11.62
N GLU A 165 -1.52 -0.20 12.77
CA GLU A 165 -1.05 -0.59 14.10
C GLU A 165 -1.10 -2.12 14.27
N SER A 166 0.02 -2.70 14.72
CA SER A 166 0.20 -4.13 14.96
C SER A 166 0.09 -5.02 13.70
N THR A 167 0.26 -4.48 12.50
CA THR A 167 0.36 -5.25 11.25
C THR A 167 1.74 -5.12 10.63
N LEU A 168 2.11 -5.98 9.68
CA LEU A 168 3.33 -5.78 8.91
C LEU A 168 3.15 -4.69 7.86
N VAL A 169 4.08 -3.74 7.79
CA VAL A 169 4.16 -2.74 6.71
C VAL A 169 5.58 -2.72 6.14
N GLN A 170 5.71 -2.34 4.88
CA GLN A 170 6.98 -2.14 4.20
C GLN A 170 7.04 -0.70 3.66
N LEU A 171 8.04 0.04 4.13
CA LEU A 171 8.36 1.38 3.67
C LEU A 171 9.55 1.29 2.72
N LYS A 172 9.34 1.69 1.46
CA LYS A 172 10.30 1.47 0.38
C LYS A 172 11.07 2.75 0.02
N SER A 173 12.31 2.57 -0.43
CA SER A 173 13.23 3.65 -0.84
C SER A 173 13.32 4.79 0.17
N ALA A 174 13.29 4.43 1.45
CA ALA A 174 13.38 5.37 2.56
C ALA A 174 14.82 5.79 2.76
N ILE A 175 15.04 7.07 3.01
CA ILE A 175 16.36 7.61 3.36
C ILE A 175 16.46 7.91 4.85
N VAL A 176 17.67 7.98 5.38
CA VAL A 176 17.91 8.51 6.72
C VAL A 176 17.67 10.01 6.72
N ALA A 177 16.81 10.51 7.61
CA ALA A 177 16.49 11.94 7.67
C ALA A 177 17.69 12.79 8.13
N ASN A 178 18.50 12.25 9.06
CA ASN A 178 19.71 12.88 9.58
C ASN A 178 20.89 11.91 9.44
N PRO A 179 21.47 11.75 8.24
CA PRO A 179 22.52 10.77 8.01
C PRO A 179 23.81 11.17 8.73
N GLU A 180 24.41 10.21 9.43
CA GLU A 180 25.72 10.32 10.05
C GLU A 180 26.60 9.15 9.61
N THR A 181 27.90 9.38 9.41
CA THR A 181 28.82 8.31 9.01
C THR A 181 28.88 7.23 10.10
N GLY A 182 28.56 5.99 9.72
CA GLY A 182 28.56 4.85 10.65
C GLY A 182 27.36 4.83 11.59
N LEU A 183 26.28 5.56 11.29
CA LEU A 183 25.02 5.45 12.01
C LEU A 183 24.57 3.98 12.03
N THR A 184 24.11 3.52 13.19
CA THR A 184 23.66 2.14 13.40
C THR A 184 22.16 2.09 13.66
N TYR A 185 21.59 0.88 13.71
CA TYR A 185 20.17 0.71 14.03
C TYR A 185 19.81 1.04 15.48
N ALA A 186 20.78 1.10 16.41
CA ALA A 186 20.53 1.25 17.84
C ALA A 186 19.71 2.49 18.19
N GLY A 187 18.61 2.28 18.90
CA GLY A 187 17.70 3.34 19.36
C GLY A 187 16.66 3.73 18.31
N ASP A 188 16.27 5.00 18.36
CA ASP A 188 15.30 5.59 17.45
C ASP A 188 16.05 6.29 16.30
N VAL A 189 15.74 5.90 15.06
CA VAL A 189 16.28 6.54 13.85
C VAL A 189 15.15 6.97 12.95
N ASP A 190 15.15 8.25 12.55
CA ASP A 190 14.14 8.79 11.64
C ASP A 190 14.50 8.49 10.18
N ILE A 191 13.57 7.84 9.48
CA ILE A 191 13.62 7.64 8.04
C ILE A 191 12.56 8.49 7.34
N SER A 192 12.83 8.85 6.08
CA SER A 192 11.98 9.75 5.31
C SER A 192 11.70 9.24 3.90
N ASP A 193 10.49 9.52 3.41
CA ASP A 193 10.13 9.45 1.98
C ASP A 193 10.33 10.81 1.30
N TRP A 194 11.19 11.67 1.86
CA TRP A 194 11.45 13.07 1.47
C TRP A 194 10.34 14.07 1.81
N SER A 195 9.16 13.62 2.25
CA SER A 195 8.01 14.49 2.55
C SER A 195 7.48 14.30 3.97
N ASN A 196 7.61 13.08 4.47
CA ASN A 196 7.16 12.59 5.74
C ASN A 196 8.31 11.89 6.46
N ILE A 197 8.17 11.73 7.76
CA ILE A 197 9.12 11.03 8.62
C ILE A 197 8.41 9.89 9.35
N VAL A 198 9.07 8.74 9.46
CA VAL A 198 8.68 7.64 10.33
C VAL A 198 9.90 7.25 11.16
N THR A 199 9.72 7.09 12.47
CA THR A 199 10.79 6.64 13.35
C THR A 199 10.89 5.11 13.33
N LEU A 200 12.06 4.58 12.97
CA LEU A 200 12.46 3.20 13.23
C LEU A 200 12.84 3.08 14.70
N HIS A 201 12.36 2.05 15.37
CA HIS A 201 12.78 1.73 16.74
C HIS A 201 13.53 0.41 16.76
N THR A 202 14.73 0.42 17.33
CA THR A 202 15.52 -0.76 17.66
C THR A 202 16.02 -0.70 19.10
N ALA A 203 15.64 -1.67 19.91
CA ALA A 203 16.15 -1.84 21.27
C ALA A 203 17.68 -2.01 21.24
N ALA A 204 18.37 -1.43 22.22
CA ALA A 204 19.82 -1.57 22.35
C ALA A 204 20.29 -3.02 22.55
N SER A 205 19.39 -3.90 23.01
CA SER A 205 19.61 -5.34 23.18
C SER A 205 19.37 -6.16 21.91
N ALA A 206 18.86 -5.57 20.83
CA ALA A 206 18.59 -6.30 19.60
C ALA A 206 19.89 -6.80 18.96
N SER A 207 19.85 -8.00 18.39
CA SER A 207 21.02 -8.67 17.80
C SER A 207 21.68 -7.88 16.66
N PHE A 208 20.92 -6.98 16.03
CA PHE A 208 21.33 -6.17 14.89
C PHE A 208 21.48 -4.67 15.22
N ALA A 209 21.39 -4.29 16.51
CA ALA A 209 21.44 -2.87 16.90
C ALA A 209 22.76 -2.19 16.50
N SER A 210 23.88 -2.92 16.49
CA SER A 210 25.20 -2.39 16.10
C SER A 210 25.48 -2.43 14.59
N GLU A 211 24.58 -3.00 13.79
CA GLU A 211 24.74 -3.03 12.34
C GLU A 211 24.62 -1.62 11.76
N VAL A 212 25.41 -1.33 10.73
CA VAL A 212 25.40 -0.03 10.05
C VAL A 212 24.10 0.11 9.26
N LEU A 213 23.42 1.22 9.45
CA LEU A 213 22.18 1.55 8.78
C LEU A 213 22.49 2.09 7.38
N PRO A 214 21.85 1.59 6.30
CA PRO A 214 22.11 2.06 4.95
C PRO A 214 21.49 3.44 4.72
N ASP A 215 22.18 4.29 3.95
CA ASP A 215 21.69 5.65 3.61
C ASP A 215 20.30 5.64 2.96
N MET A 216 19.98 4.56 2.24
CA MET A 216 18.69 4.29 1.64
C MET A 216 18.32 2.81 1.80
N GLY A 217 17.04 2.49 1.96
CA GLY A 217 16.59 1.10 2.00
C GLY A 217 15.09 0.90 2.00
N ASP A 218 14.69 -0.36 1.84
CA ASP A 218 13.33 -0.81 2.13
C ASP A 218 13.31 -1.40 3.55
N TYR A 219 12.33 -0.99 4.36
CA TYR A 219 12.19 -1.37 5.77
C TYR A 219 10.85 -2.04 6.00
N THR A 220 10.86 -3.31 6.40
CA THR A 220 9.67 -4.04 6.83
C THR A 220 9.57 -4.03 8.35
N GLY A 221 8.40 -3.73 8.91
CA GLY A 221 8.27 -3.69 10.36
C GLY A 221 6.83 -3.64 10.84
N ILE A 222 6.69 -3.52 12.16
CA ILE A 222 5.41 -3.48 12.85
C ILE A 222 5.19 -2.08 13.40
N PRO A 223 4.24 -1.29 12.86
CA PRO A 223 3.90 -0.01 13.44
C PRO A 223 3.21 -0.21 14.78
N ILE A 224 3.73 0.41 15.84
CA ILE A 224 3.09 0.44 17.15
C ILE A 224 3.11 1.85 17.72
N PHE A 225 2.13 2.18 18.55
CA PHE A 225 2.17 3.42 19.30
C PHE A 225 3.00 3.21 20.56
N GLN A 226 3.96 4.09 20.79
CA GLN A 226 4.74 4.15 22.02
C GLN A 226 4.50 5.49 22.70
N THR A 227 4.25 5.46 23.99
CA THR A 227 4.20 6.65 24.84
C THR A 227 5.51 6.79 25.61
N VAL A 228 6.22 7.89 25.40
CA VAL A 228 7.43 8.27 26.15
C VAL A 228 7.17 9.61 26.81
N GLY A 229 7.17 9.63 28.15
CA GLY A 229 6.73 10.81 28.90
C GLY A 229 5.27 11.14 28.61
N SER A 230 5.01 12.33 28.07
CA SER A 230 3.66 12.77 27.67
C SER A 230 3.37 12.59 26.17
N GLU A 231 4.37 12.22 25.36
CA GLU A 231 4.23 12.11 23.91
C GLU A 231 3.86 10.68 23.51
N THR A 232 2.88 10.54 22.63
CA THR A 232 2.57 9.26 21.99
C THR A 232 2.83 9.36 20.50
N LYS A 233 3.77 8.58 19.99
CA LYS A 233 4.13 8.52 18.57
C LYS A 233 4.00 7.11 18.04
N LEU A 234 3.76 6.98 16.73
CA LEU A 234 3.84 5.70 16.04
C LEU A 234 5.31 5.47 15.65
N VAL A 235 5.87 4.33 16.05
CA VAL A 235 7.20 3.88 15.62
C VAL A 235 7.07 2.60 14.79
N LEU A 236 8.02 2.37 13.89
CA LEU A 236 8.14 1.12 13.14
C LEU A 236 9.15 0.21 13.86
N LEU A 237 8.67 -0.87 14.45
CA LEU A 237 9.54 -1.91 15.02
C LEU A 237 10.08 -2.81 13.92
N LEU A 238 11.39 -2.79 13.72
CA LEU A 238 12.08 -3.79 12.90
C LEU A 238 12.14 -5.11 13.64
N ARG A 239 11.88 -6.24 12.99
CA ARG A 239 11.91 -7.52 13.69
C ARG A 239 13.31 -8.12 13.67
N SER A 240 14.01 -7.94 12.56
CA SER A 240 15.37 -8.43 12.34
C SER A 240 16.03 -7.64 11.22
N ILE A 241 17.31 -7.89 10.95
CA ILE A 241 18.01 -7.29 9.80
C ILE A 241 17.48 -7.83 8.46
N ASP A 242 16.89 -9.02 8.43
CA ASP A 242 16.29 -9.60 7.21
C ASP A 242 15.07 -8.82 6.71
N ASP A 243 14.51 -7.95 7.57
CA ASP A 243 13.44 -7.03 7.19
C ASP A 243 13.94 -5.77 6.45
N VAL A 244 15.26 -5.62 6.31
CA VAL A 244 15.89 -4.47 5.67
C VAL A 244 16.55 -4.90 4.37
N VAL A 245 16.19 -4.21 3.29
CA VAL A 245 16.90 -4.29 2.01
C VAL A 245 17.60 -2.96 1.78
N GLY A 246 18.87 -2.89 2.17
CA GLY A 246 19.72 -1.72 1.92
C GLY A 246 19.91 -1.46 0.42
N GLN A 247 19.89 -0.19 0.05
CA GLN A 247 20.05 0.27 -1.32
C GLN A 247 21.22 1.26 -1.39
N THR A 248 21.89 1.29 -2.54
CA THR A 248 22.92 2.29 -2.80
C THR A 248 22.25 3.53 -3.40
N LEU A 249 22.42 4.67 -2.73
CA LEU A 249 22.13 5.96 -3.33
C LEU A 249 23.23 6.25 -4.38
N GLU A 250 22.84 6.47 -5.64
CA GLU A 250 23.78 6.89 -6.68
C GLU A 250 24.48 8.20 -6.25
N PRO A 251 25.75 8.45 -6.59
CA PRO A 251 26.38 9.74 -6.31
C PRO A 251 25.77 10.90 -7.11
N HIS A 252 25.91 12.12 -6.58
CA HIS A 252 25.48 13.34 -7.27
C HIS A 252 26.43 13.69 -8.43
N HIS A 253 25.87 13.74 -9.63
CA HIS A 253 26.55 14.06 -10.89
C HIS A 253 25.72 15.07 -11.70
N PRO A 254 25.87 16.38 -11.43
CA PRO A 254 25.10 17.43 -12.10
C PRO A 254 25.14 17.31 -13.63
N ASP A 255 23.98 17.50 -14.26
CA ASP A 255 23.75 17.45 -15.70
C ASP A 255 24.08 16.11 -16.37
N GLN A 256 24.31 15.05 -15.60
CA GLN A 256 24.44 13.70 -16.11
C GLN A 256 23.11 12.95 -16.02
N LEU A 257 22.95 11.97 -16.91
CA LEU A 257 21.80 11.07 -16.91
C LEU A 257 21.81 10.24 -15.62
N TYR A 258 20.67 10.14 -14.92
CA TYR A 258 20.56 9.22 -13.79
C TYR A 258 20.86 7.78 -14.21
N ALA A 259 21.41 6.97 -13.32
CA ALA A 259 21.71 5.58 -13.60
C ALA A 259 20.48 4.82 -14.13
N ASN A 260 20.73 3.91 -15.06
CA ASN A 260 19.73 3.08 -15.75
C ASN A 260 18.74 3.83 -16.65
N PHE A 261 18.73 5.18 -16.66
CA PHE A 261 18.04 5.92 -17.71
C PHE A 261 18.85 5.87 -19.03
N PRO A 262 18.21 6.00 -20.20
CA PRO A 262 16.77 6.15 -20.39
C PRO A 262 15.99 4.87 -20.08
N GLU A 263 14.76 5.01 -19.60
CA GLU A 263 13.83 3.91 -19.46
C GLU A 263 13.24 3.55 -20.83
N THR A 264 13.63 2.36 -21.31
CA THR A 264 13.31 1.82 -22.65
C THR A 264 12.26 0.71 -22.60
N TRP A 265 11.82 0.31 -21.39
CA TRP A 265 10.82 -0.74 -21.16
C TRP A 265 11.23 -2.16 -21.57
N GLU A 266 12.47 -2.36 -22.04
CA GLU A 266 12.97 -3.64 -22.56
C GLU A 266 13.14 -4.72 -21.48
N ASN A 267 13.41 -4.32 -20.24
CA ASN A 267 13.93 -5.21 -19.18
C ASN A 267 13.06 -5.20 -17.91
N GLY A 268 11.73 -5.33 -18.06
CA GLY A 268 10.82 -5.44 -16.91
C GLY A 268 11.02 -6.71 -16.08
N ILE A 269 10.90 -6.60 -14.75
CA ILE A 269 11.21 -7.67 -13.77
C ILE A 269 9.99 -7.97 -12.87
N PRO A 270 9.48 -9.21 -12.83
CA PRO A 270 9.70 -10.29 -13.81
C PRO A 270 9.16 -9.89 -15.20
N PRO A 271 9.49 -10.65 -16.27
CA PRO A 271 9.02 -10.35 -17.62
C PRO A 271 7.52 -10.07 -17.67
N LEU A 272 7.17 -8.94 -18.29
CA LEU A 272 5.84 -8.34 -18.18
C LEU A 272 4.77 -9.19 -18.87
N LYS A 273 3.59 -9.27 -18.25
CA LYS A 273 2.40 -9.88 -18.86
C LYS A 273 1.76 -8.85 -19.79
N THR A 274 1.45 -9.26 -21.02
CA THR A 274 0.74 -8.42 -22.00
C THR A 274 -0.73 -8.26 -21.60
N GLY A 275 -1.12 -7.14 -20.98
CA GLY A 275 -2.52 -6.86 -20.69
C GLY A 275 -2.78 -5.62 -19.85
N ASN A 276 -3.96 -5.01 -20.07
CA ASN A 276 -4.49 -3.92 -19.27
C ASN A 276 -5.00 -4.43 -17.92
N ALA A 277 -4.18 -4.34 -16.89
CA ALA A 277 -4.66 -4.21 -15.52
C ALA A 277 -3.78 -3.13 -14.89
N GLY A 278 -4.37 -2.11 -14.25
CA GLY A 278 -3.64 -0.98 -13.65
C GLY A 278 -2.62 -1.45 -12.62
N THR A 279 -1.44 -1.82 -13.09
CA THR A 279 -0.42 -2.59 -12.39
C THR A 279 0.78 -1.70 -12.17
N SER A 280 1.46 -1.89 -11.05
CA SER A 280 2.84 -1.45 -10.94
C SER A 280 3.74 -2.47 -11.62
N ALA A 281 4.86 -2.01 -12.16
CA ALA A 281 5.86 -2.85 -12.81
C ALA A 281 7.25 -2.33 -12.48
N LEU A 282 8.17 -3.25 -12.17
CA LEU A 282 9.57 -2.93 -11.89
C LEU A 282 10.38 -2.97 -13.18
N PHE A 283 11.17 -1.93 -13.40
CA PHE A 283 12.08 -1.74 -14.54
C PHE A 283 13.48 -1.36 -14.04
N PRO A 284 14.51 -1.31 -14.92
CA PRO A 284 15.85 -0.91 -14.50
C PRO A 284 15.91 0.45 -13.81
N THR A 285 15.04 1.40 -14.19
CA THR A 285 14.98 2.72 -13.53
C THR A 285 14.22 2.73 -12.21
N GLY A 286 13.40 1.72 -11.92
CA GLY A 286 12.61 1.62 -10.70
C GLY A 286 11.20 1.07 -10.93
N GLU A 287 10.37 1.12 -9.88
CA GLU A 287 8.95 0.72 -9.97
C GLU A 287 8.11 1.86 -10.58
N TRP A 288 7.30 1.54 -11.58
CA TRP A 288 6.40 2.46 -12.25
C TRP A 288 4.94 2.06 -12.02
N LEU A 289 4.09 3.02 -11.68
CA LEU A 289 2.63 2.83 -11.65
C LEU A 289 2.07 3.09 -13.06
N MET A 290 1.38 2.09 -13.62
CA MET A 290 0.85 2.12 -14.99
C MET A 290 -0.68 2.04 -14.99
N THR A 291 -1.34 3.14 -14.64
CA THR A 291 -2.81 3.20 -14.56
C THR A 291 -3.41 3.17 -15.96
N ASN A 292 -4.13 2.09 -16.31
CA ASN A 292 -4.69 1.89 -17.66
C ASN A 292 -3.64 1.98 -18.78
N MET A 293 -2.43 1.54 -18.46
CA MET A 293 -1.31 1.45 -19.39
C MET A 293 -0.62 0.10 -19.20
N TYR A 294 0.12 -0.33 -20.20
CA TYR A 294 0.93 -1.53 -20.09
C TYR A 294 2.08 -1.50 -21.10
N PRO A 295 3.23 -2.10 -20.75
CA PRO A 295 4.29 -2.32 -21.71
C PRO A 295 3.83 -3.34 -22.74
N ILE A 296 4.15 -3.09 -24.00
CA ILE A 296 3.77 -3.98 -25.09
C ILE A 296 4.95 -4.21 -26.01
N LYS A 297 5.13 -5.48 -26.37
CA LYS A 297 5.95 -5.94 -27.48
C LYS A 297 5.03 -6.26 -28.63
N SER A 298 5.20 -5.63 -29.78
CA SER A 298 4.43 -6.01 -30.96
C SER A 298 5.18 -5.70 -32.24
N ASN A 299 5.16 -6.66 -33.16
CA ASN A 299 5.66 -6.49 -34.53
C ASN A 299 4.80 -5.49 -35.36
N ASN A 300 3.65 -5.06 -34.83
CA ASN A 300 2.71 -4.13 -35.46
C ASN A 300 2.69 -2.74 -34.80
N ILE A 301 3.53 -2.47 -33.81
CA ILE A 301 3.72 -1.14 -33.21
C ILE A 301 4.98 -0.56 -33.84
N THR A 302 4.81 0.39 -34.74
CA THR A 302 5.90 0.91 -35.61
C THR A 302 6.81 1.92 -34.88
N VAL A 303 6.70 2.04 -33.55
CA VAL A 303 7.17 3.24 -32.85
C VAL A 303 7.80 2.98 -31.47
N SER A 304 8.50 1.87 -31.29
CA SER A 304 9.61 1.87 -30.32
C SER A 304 10.76 2.66 -30.96
N LYS A 305 11.22 3.73 -30.30
CA LYS A 305 12.33 4.53 -30.83
C LYS A 305 13.65 3.78 -30.63
N HIS A 306 13.78 3.09 -29.50
CA HIS A 306 14.87 2.17 -29.23
C HIS A 306 14.33 0.84 -28.70
N GLY A 307 14.76 -0.28 -29.28
CA GLY A 307 14.36 -1.60 -28.81
C GLY A 307 13.03 -2.10 -29.38
N THR A 308 12.36 -2.96 -28.62
CA THR A 308 11.20 -3.77 -29.01
C THR A 308 9.92 -3.39 -28.25
N TYR A 309 10.03 -2.73 -27.10
CA TYR A 309 8.96 -2.41 -26.17
C TYR A 309 8.66 -0.91 -26.16
N THR A 310 7.42 -0.58 -25.80
CA THR A 310 6.95 0.77 -25.48
C THR A 310 5.81 0.66 -24.48
N VAL A 311 5.46 1.76 -23.79
CA VAL A 311 4.26 1.79 -22.95
C VAL A 311 3.06 2.18 -23.78
N MET A 312 2.09 1.26 -23.94
CA MET A 312 0.81 1.55 -24.56
C MET A 312 -0.15 2.17 -23.56
N ILE A 313 -0.70 3.31 -23.96
CA ILE A 313 -1.74 4.04 -23.24
C ILE A 313 -3.12 3.63 -23.77
N ALA A 314 -4.05 3.30 -22.86
CA ALA A 314 -5.41 2.94 -23.25
C ALA A 314 -6.18 4.11 -23.89
N ALA A 315 -7.05 3.79 -24.84
CA ALA A 315 -7.99 4.73 -25.44
C ALA A 315 -9.18 5.00 -24.50
N ASN A 316 -9.75 6.20 -24.54
CA ASN A 316 -10.97 6.60 -23.84
C ASN A 316 -10.96 6.33 -22.32
N GLN A 317 -9.78 6.31 -21.70
CA GLN A 317 -9.56 6.17 -20.27
C GLN A 317 -8.66 7.29 -19.79
N GLU A 318 -8.84 7.70 -18.54
CA GLU A 318 -7.81 8.47 -17.84
C GLU A 318 -6.66 7.51 -17.51
N THR A 319 -5.43 7.92 -17.79
CA THR A 319 -4.28 7.04 -17.69
C THR A 319 -3.08 7.78 -17.14
N SER A 320 -2.26 7.14 -16.31
CA SER A 320 -1.00 7.72 -15.86
C SER A 320 0.15 6.73 -15.90
N LEU A 321 1.29 7.19 -16.40
CA LEU A 321 2.60 6.55 -16.25
C LEU A 321 3.36 7.33 -15.19
N THR A 322 3.48 6.79 -14.00
CA THR A 322 4.00 7.52 -12.83
C THR A 322 5.19 6.80 -12.23
N MET A 323 6.29 7.50 -11.99
CA MET A 323 7.39 6.97 -11.17
C MET A 323 6.86 6.67 -9.76
N ASN A 324 7.06 5.44 -9.29
CA ASN A 324 6.76 5.05 -7.92
C ASN A 324 7.99 5.24 -7.00
N PHE A 325 8.96 6.06 -7.38
CA PHE A 325 10.19 6.33 -6.64
C PHE A 325 10.56 7.81 -6.81
N ASN A 326 11.42 8.33 -5.95
CA ASN A 326 11.99 9.68 -6.09
C ASN A 326 13.42 9.58 -6.61
N LEU A 327 13.78 10.52 -7.48
CA LEU A 327 15.16 10.81 -7.84
C LEU A 327 15.72 11.81 -6.83
N PRO A 328 16.86 11.53 -6.18
CA PRO A 328 17.30 12.25 -4.98
C PRO A 328 17.82 13.67 -5.24
N TYR A 329 18.41 13.93 -6.41
CA TYR A 329 19.15 15.15 -6.69
C TYR A 329 18.44 16.10 -7.66
N GLY A 330 17.11 15.99 -7.76
CA GLY A 330 16.34 16.86 -8.65
C GLY A 330 16.53 16.54 -10.13
N ALA A 331 16.13 17.47 -11.00
CA ALA A 331 16.26 17.30 -12.43
C ALA A 331 16.64 18.59 -13.17
N SER A 332 17.69 18.56 -13.99
CA SER A 332 18.05 19.63 -14.93
C SER A 332 17.43 19.43 -16.31
N LYS A 333 17.02 18.19 -16.63
CA LYS A 333 16.34 17.88 -17.88
C LYS A 333 15.42 16.68 -17.74
N PHE A 334 14.26 16.76 -18.37
CA PHE A 334 13.32 15.65 -18.54
C PHE A 334 12.93 15.53 -20.00
N SER A 335 13.04 14.35 -20.58
CA SER A 335 12.67 14.12 -21.98
C SER A 335 12.05 12.76 -22.20
N PHE A 336 11.22 12.64 -23.22
CA PHE A 336 10.62 11.38 -23.64
C PHE A 336 10.08 11.48 -25.07
N TYR A 337 9.82 10.33 -25.67
CA TYR A 337 9.09 10.25 -26.93
C TYR A 337 7.64 9.86 -26.71
N TYR A 338 6.75 10.37 -27.55
CA TYR A 338 5.32 10.04 -27.51
C TYR A 338 4.67 10.11 -28.89
N GLY A 339 3.60 9.37 -29.10
CA GLY A 339 2.84 9.40 -30.34
C GLY A 339 1.83 8.27 -30.46
N ALA A 340 1.22 8.12 -31.63
CA ALA A 340 0.31 7.01 -31.89
C ALA A 340 1.10 5.69 -31.97
N PRO A 341 0.62 4.60 -31.34
CA PRO A 341 1.36 3.34 -31.27
C PRO A 341 1.44 2.61 -32.63
N VAL A 342 0.52 2.87 -33.57
CA VAL A 342 0.46 2.19 -34.86
C VAL A 342 0.10 3.21 -35.96
N PRO A 343 0.97 3.43 -36.95
CA PRO A 343 0.67 4.19 -38.15
C PRO A 343 -0.53 3.58 -38.90
N GLY A 344 -1.56 4.39 -39.17
CA GLY A 344 -2.75 3.95 -39.90
C GLY A 344 -3.73 3.06 -39.12
N SER A 345 -3.58 2.91 -37.80
CA SER A 345 -4.64 2.28 -36.97
C SER A 345 -5.90 3.15 -36.91
N ASP A 346 -6.99 2.62 -36.33
CA ASP A 346 -8.24 3.33 -36.04
C ASP A 346 -8.10 4.53 -35.07
N ASN A 347 -6.90 5.11 -34.93
CA ASN A 347 -6.63 6.33 -34.19
C ASN A 347 -7.16 7.58 -34.94
N LYS A 348 -8.49 7.69 -35.08
CA LYS A 348 -9.15 8.74 -35.88
C LYS A 348 -9.49 10.00 -35.09
N ASP A 349 -9.45 9.94 -33.75
CA ASP A 349 -9.83 11.00 -32.84
C ASP A 349 -8.59 11.79 -32.37
N LEU A 350 -8.00 12.52 -33.32
CA LEU A 350 -6.94 13.50 -33.07
C LEU A 350 -7.53 14.91 -32.86
N PRO A 351 -6.88 15.79 -32.06
CA PRO A 351 -5.62 15.55 -31.35
C PRO A 351 -5.83 14.78 -30.04
N ASN A 352 -4.92 13.84 -29.78
CA ASN A 352 -4.77 13.26 -28.45
C ASN A 352 -3.89 14.16 -27.58
N ARG A 353 -4.15 14.21 -26.27
CA ARG A 353 -3.50 15.15 -25.36
C ARG A 353 -2.83 14.46 -24.18
N LEU A 354 -1.65 14.95 -23.81
CA LEU A 354 -0.85 14.50 -22.68
C LEU A 354 -0.35 15.69 -21.86
N ILE A 355 -0.10 15.47 -20.58
CA ILE A 355 0.54 16.44 -19.69
C ILE A 355 1.69 15.72 -18.99
N ALA A 356 2.87 16.33 -19.02
CA ALA A 356 4.00 15.90 -18.20
C ALA A 356 4.02 16.74 -16.92
N GLU A 357 4.15 16.08 -15.78
CA GLU A 357 4.08 16.69 -14.46
C GLU A 357 5.20 16.16 -13.57
N TYR A 358 5.57 16.94 -12.54
CA TYR A 358 6.49 16.52 -11.50
C TYR A 358 5.89 16.70 -10.11
N SER A 359 6.46 16.00 -9.13
CA SER A 359 6.12 16.10 -7.72
C SER A 359 7.40 16.14 -6.88
N GLN A 360 7.40 16.95 -5.82
CA GLN A 360 8.45 17.01 -4.80
C GLN A 360 7.93 16.63 -3.40
N ASP A 361 6.69 16.12 -3.34
CA ASP A 361 6.01 15.66 -2.12
C ASP A 361 5.58 14.19 -2.24
N SER A 362 6.43 13.41 -2.90
CA SER A 362 6.26 11.97 -3.10
C SER A 362 4.96 11.56 -3.79
N GLY A 363 4.48 12.39 -4.70
CA GLY A 363 3.29 12.16 -5.52
C GLY A 363 1.99 12.64 -4.91
N THR A 364 2.04 13.42 -3.82
CA THR A 364 0.84 13.98 -3.16
C THR A 364 0.24 15.11 -3.99
N THR A 365 1.06 16.02 -4.49
CA THR A 365 0.68 17.09 -5.41
C THR A 365 1.55 17.03 -6.67
N TRP A 366 1.04 17.60 -7.75
CA TRP A 366 1.65 17.53 -9.07
C TRP A 366 1.61 18.88 -9.75
N THR A 367 2.75 19.27 -10.33
CA THR A 367 2.91 20.53 -11.06
C THR A 367 3.22 20.22 -12.52
N ALA A 368 2.47 20.83 -13.44
CA ALA A 368 2.71 20.68 -14.87
C ALA A 368 4.06 21.29 -15.29
N LEU A 369 4.83 20.56 -16.09
CA LEU A 369 6.11 21.03 -16.64
C LEU A 369 5.92 22.03 -17.79
N GLY A 370 4.72 22.09 -18.35
CA GLY A 370 4.39 22.97 -19.47
C GLY A 370 2.94 22.80 -19.93
N PRO A 371 2.58 23.37 -21.10
CA PRO A 371 1.25 23.21 -21.67
C PRO A 371 0.98 21.76 -22.09
N GLU A 372 -0.30 21.45 -22.34
CA GLU A 372 -0.70 20.15 -22.87
C GLU A 372 0.01 19.84 -24.20
N LEU A 373 0.64 18.68 -24.26
CA LEU A 373 1.24 18.13 -25.47
C LEU A 373 0.16 17.54 -26.36
N GLN A 374 0.29 17.71 -27.68
CA GLN A 374 -0.67 17.20 -28.65
C GLN A 374 -0.01 16.20 -29.60
N VAL A 375 -0.73 15.13 -29.88
CA VAL A 375 -0.46 14.22 -31.00
C VAL A 375 -1.50 14.57 -32.07
N THR A 376 -1.03 15.14 -33.18
CA THR A 376 -1.88 15.63 -34.28
C THR A 376 -1.71 14.82 -35.57
N ASP A 377 -0.72 13.94 -35.63
CA ASP A 377 -0.45 13.05 -36.75
C ASP A 377 -0.14 11.64 -36.23
N VAL A 378 -0.85 10.64 -36.74
CA VAL A 378 -0.67 9.23 -36.39
C VAL A 378 0.64 8.64 -36.89
N ASN A 379 1.33 9.31 -37.82
CA ASN A 379 2.60 8.85 -38.38
C ASN A 379 3.81 9.53 -37.74
N THR A 380 3.59 10.51 -36.86
CA THR A 380 4.66 11.25 -36.19
C THR A 380 4.89 10.73 -34.79
N PHE A 381 6.16 10.43 -34.47
CA PHE A 381 6.63 10.22 -33.10
C PHE A 381 7.36 11.47 -32.63
N TYR A 382 6.75 12.13 -31.66
CA TYR A 382 7.20 13.40 -31.14
C TYR A 382 8.25 13.18 -30.07
N TYR A 383 9.21 14.09 -29.99
CA TYR A 383 10.16 14.19 -28.89
C TYR A 383 9.82 15.43 -28.07
N GLN A 384 9.63 15.26 -26.77
CA GLN A 384 9.47 16.37 -25.85
C GLN A 384 10.69 16.44 -24.94
N GLU A 385 11.21 17.65 -24.79
CA GLU A 385 12.28 17.96 -23.85
C GLU A 385 11.88 19.16 -23.01
N TYR A 386 12.17 19.08 -21.72
CA TYR A 386 12.04 20.18 -20.76
C TYR A 386 13.42 20.44 -20.17
N ILE A 387 13.88 21.69 -20.27
CA ILE A 387 15.01 22.19 -19.50
C ILE A 387 14.48 22.66 -18.15
N LEU A 388 15.07 22.15 -17.07
CA LEU A 388 14.54 22.23 -15.71
C LEU A 388 15.60 22.79 -14.77
N ASP A 389 15.15 23.31 -13.63
CA ASP A 389 16.00 23.64 -12.50
C ASP A 389 15.34 23.18 -11.18
N ILE A 390 14.87 21.93 -11.19
CA ILE A 390 14.18 21.36 -10.02
C ILE A 390 15.25 20.87 -9.04
N LYS A 391 15.39 21.55 -7.90
CA LYS A 391 16.33 21.21 -6.83
C LYS A 391 15.71 20.18 -5.88
N GLY A 392 16.52 19.23 -5.41
CA GLY A 392 16.10 18.24 -4.42
C GLY A 392 15.15 17.18 -4.98
N PRO A 393 14.64 16.27 -4.14
CA PRO A 393 13.94 15.07 -4.58
C PRO A 393 12.78 15.36 -5.53
N VAL A 394 12.69 14.58 -6.60
CA VAL A 394 11.65 14.74 -7.63
C VAL A 394 11.21 13.41 -8.20
N ARG A 395 9.94 13.31 -8.58
CA ARG A 395 9.42 12.23 -9.41
C ARG A 395 8.53 12.79 -10.52
N PHE A 396 8.42 12.04 -11.61
CA PHE A 396 7.67 12.46 -12.80
C PHE A 396 6.46 11.56 -13.08
N ARG A 397 5.44 12.14 -13.73
CA ARG A 397 4.39 11.37 -14.39
C ARG A 397 4.03 11.96 -15.74
N ILE A 398 3.55 11.11 -16.62
CA ILE A 398 2.89 11.51 -17.87
C ILE A 398 1.44 11.04 -17.79
N HIS A 399 0.53 11.99 -17.90
CA HIS A 399 -0.91 11.81 -17.72
C HIS A 399 -1.64 12.08 -19.03
N LYS A 400 -2.56 11.19 -19.41
CA LYS A 400 -3.51 11.38 -20.52
C LYS A 400 -4.91 11.55 -19.93
N LEU A 401 -5.59 12.61 -20.35
CA LEU A 401 -7.00 12.82 -20.04
C LEU A 401 -7.88 11.73 -20.69
N LYS A 402 -9.09 11.53 -20.17
CA LYS A 402 -10.08 10.57 -20.69
C LYS A 402 -10.66 10.99 -22.05
N THR A 403 -9.82 11.04 -23.08
CA THR A 403 -10.20 11.47 -24.43
C THR A 403 -9.39 10.71 -25.48
N GLY A 404 -10.01 10.46 -26.62
CA GLY A 404 -9.35 9.99 -27.83
C GLY A 404 -8.69 8.61 -27.74
N ASP A 405 -7.84 8.36 -28.72
CA ASP A 405 -7.28 7.04 -29.00
C ASP A 405 -6.02 6.67 -28.20
N ARG A 406 -5.47 5.49 -28.51
CA ARG A 406 -4.27 4.98 -27.86
C ARG A 406 -3.07 5.83 -28.19
N LEU A 407 -2.18 6.00 -27.22
CA LEU A 407 -0.87 6.59 -27.40
C LEU A 407 0.21 5.60 -26.96
N SER A 408 1.45 5.96 -27.26
CA SER A 408 2.66 5.29 -26.79
C SER A 408 3.61 6.30 -26.18
N ILE A 409 4.37 5.87 -25.17
CA ILE A 409 5.47 6.63 -24.55
C ILE A 409 6.71 5.75 -24.59
N ASP A 410 7.85 6.34 -24.91
CA ASP A 410 9.13 5.64 -24.97
C ASP A 410 10.30 6.52 -24.53
N ASP A 411 11.42 5.88 -24.20
CA ASP A 411 12.72 6.48 -23.83
C ASP A 411 12.61 7.68 -22.88
N ILE A 412 12.04 7.45 -21.70
CA ILE A 412 12.03 8.50 -20.67
C ILE A 412 13.47 8.69 -20.19
N ALA A 413 13.97 9.92 -20.17
CA ALA A 413 15.29 10.26 -19.66
C ALA A 413 15.22 11.41 -18.65
N VAL A 414 15.98 11.31 -17.57
CA VAL A 414 16.09 12.35 -16.54
C VAL A 414 17.56 12.61 -16.23
N TYR A 415 17.94 13.88 -16.15
CA TYR A 415 19.31 14.30 -15.85
C TYR A 415 19.34 14.98 -14.48
N GLN A 416 20.37 14.71 -13.69
CA GLN A 416 20.52 15.26 -12.34
C GLN A 416 20.69 16.78 -12.36
N ASN A 417 20.20 17.48 -11.34
CA ASN A 417 20.25 18.94 -11.26
C ASN A 417 21.46 19.50 -10.51
#